data_AF-A0A6J4LD71-F1
#
_entry.id   AF-A0A6J4LD71-F1
#
_cell.length_a   1.000
_cell.length_b   1.000
_cell.length_c   1.000
_cell.angle_alpha   90.00
_cell.angle_beta   90.00
_cell.angle_gamma   90.00
#
_symmetry.space_group_name_H-M   'P 1'
#
loop_
_entity.id
_entity.type
_entity.pdbx_description
1 polymer ?
#
loop_
_entity_poly.entity_id
_entity_poly.type
_entity_poly.pdbx_seq_one_letter_code
_entity_poly.pdbx_strand_id
1 'polypeptide(L)'
;MATVYLVPAGHDSAPGVGPGDYLLRPSDGDLYEVGKQGSSCTWIGTVAASLLPALPPVDAPQEAPEQAALLTAVQGIEVAEHHRGG
;
A
#
# COMPACT_ATOMS: atom_id res chain seq x y z
N MET A 1 -9.24 5.13 -11.59
CA MET A 1 -8.53 3.84 -11.38
C MET A 1 -7.63 4.07 -10.18
N ALA A 2 -7.61 3.18 -9.20
CA ALA A 2 -6.76 3.36 -8.02
C ALA A 2 -5.30 3.11 -8.39
N THR A 3 -4.42 3.90 -7.79
CA THR A 3 -2.96 3.84 -7.98
C THR A 3 -2.31 3.40 -6.67
N VAL A 4 -1.23 2.63 -6.76
CA VAL A 4 -0.44 2.21 -5.62
C VAL A 4 0.83 3.06 -5.55
N TYR A 5 1.09 3.67 -4.41
CA TYR A 5 2.30 4.44 -4.15
C TYR A 5 3.17 3.70 -3.14
N LEU A 6 4.48 3.71 -3.35
CA LEU A 6 5.46 3.30 -2.36
C LEU A 6 5.83 4.53 -1.53
N VAL A 7 5.81 4.40 -0.20
CA VAL A 7 6.27 5.44 0.72
C VAL A 7 7.31 4.87 1.69
N PRO A 8 8.28 5.68 2.13
CA PRO A 8 9.23 5.26 3.16
C PRO A 8 8.54 4.89 4.48
N ALA A 9 9.21 4.11 5.32
CA ALA A 9 8.74 3.85 6.68
C ALA A 9 8.51 5.18 7.43
N GLY A 10 7.40 5.26 8.17
CA GLY A 10 7.01 6.48 8.89
C GLY A 10 6.32 7.56 8.05
N HIS A 11 6.21 7.39 6.73
CA HIS A 11 5.38 8.26 5.89
C HIS A 11 3.94 7.74 5.81
N ASP A 12 3.00 8.67 5.69
CA ASP A 12 1.55 8.44 5.60
C ASP A 12 0.89 9.18 4.43
N SER A 13 1.70 9.71 3.51
CA SER A 13 1.22 10.45 2.33
C SER A 13 2.20 10.41 1.18
N ALA A 14 1.69 10.62 -0.03
CA ALA A 14 2.46 10.74 -1.28
C ALA A 14 1.94 11.92 -2.12
N PRO A 15 2.79 12.64 -2.87
CA PRO A 15 2.33 13.68 -3.77
C PRO A 15 1.48 13.08 -4.89
N GLY A 16 0.33 13.70 -5.17
CA GLY A 16 -0.60 13.22 -6.21
C GLY A 16 -1.54 12.11 -5.76
N VAL A 17 -1.44 11.62 -4.51
CA VAL A 17 -2.37 10.62 -3.97
C VAL A 17 -3.78 11.22 -3.84
N GLY A 18 -4.77 10.49 -4.35
CA GLY A 18 -6.19 10.85 -4.28
C GLY A 18 -7.01 9.87 -3.43
N PRO A 19 -8.25 10.24 -3.07
CA PRO A 19 -9.17 9.32 -2.40
C PRO A 19 -9.38 8.04 -3.23
N GLY A 20 -9.17 6.88 -2.60
CA GLY A 20 -9.26 5.56 -3.22
C GLY A 20 -7.93 4.97 -3.69
N ASP A 21 -6.84 5.73 -3.65
CA ASP A 21 -5.48 5.22 -3.90
C ASP A 21 -4.93 4.46 -2.69
N TYR A 22 -3.85 3.72 -2.91
CA TYR A 22 -3.18 2.90 -1.90
C TYR A 22 -1.77 3.39 -1.64
N LEU A 23 -1.34 3.28 -0.39
CA LEU A 23 0.04 3.44 0.02
C LEU A 23 0.58 2.07 0.46
N LEU A 24 1.82 1.77 0.08
CA LEU A 24 2.58 0.63 0.57
C LEU A 24 3.83 1.18 1.23
N ARG A 25 4.10 0.74 2.45
CA ARG A 25 5.37 1.06 3.12
C ARG A 25 6.01 -0.19 3.72
N PRO A 26 7.34 -0.28 3.71
CA PRO A 26 8.01 -1.35 4.43
C PRO A 26 7.69 -1.24 5.93
N SER A 27 7.42 -2.39 6.53
CA SER A 27 7.15 -2.56 7.96
C SER A 27 8.19 -3.51 8.57
N ASP A 28 7.94 -4.03 9.77
CA ASP A 28 8.86 -4.93 10.44
C ASP A 28 9.13 -6.21 9.62
N GLY A 29 10.41 -6.51 9.41
CA GLY A 29 10.87 -7.74 8.76
C GLY A 29 10.61 -7.77 7.25
N ASP A 30 9.88 -8.79 6.80
CA ASP A 30 9.55 -9.07 5.38
C ASP A 30 8.10 -8.66 5.07
N LEU A 31 7.56 -7.64 5.76
CA LEU A 31 6.17 -7.21 5.60
C LEU A 31 6.08 -5.79 5.05
N TYR A 32 4.99 -5.53 4.33
CA TYR A 32 4.56 -4.20 3.92
C TYR A 32 3.22 -3.87 4.55
N GLU A 33 3.09 -2.67 5.12
CA GLU A 33 1.79 -2.14 5.52
C GLU A 33 1.06 -1.56 4.31
N VAL A 34 -0.24 -1.81 4.25
CA VAL A 34 -1.15 -1.34 3.22
C VAL A 34 -2.00 -0.23 3.81
N GLY A 35 -1.85 0.97 3.24
CA GLY A 35 -2.64 2.15 3.54
C GLY A 35 -3.66 2.41 2.44
N LYS A 36 -4.86 2.85 2.81
CA LYS A 36 -5.86 3.36 1.87
C LYS A 36 -6.03 4.86 2.08
N GLN A 37 -5.93 5.61 1.00
CA GLN A 37 -6.13 7.06 1.02
C GLN A 37 -7.63 7.37 1.02
N GLY A 38 -8.09 8.08 2.05
CA GLY A 38 -9.38 8.76 2.08
C GLY A 38 -9.18 10.26 2.32
N SER A 39 -9.93 10.83 3.27
CA SER A 39 -9.64 12.17 3.82
C SER A 39 -8.28 12.24 4.52
N SER A 40 -7.83 11.08 5.02
CA SER A 40 -6.49 10.81 5.56
C SER A 40 -6.07 9.39 5.14
N CYS A 41 -4.79 9.06 5.24
CA CYS A 41 -4.35 7.68 5.07
C CYS A 41 -4.78 6.83 6.27
N THR A 42 -5.38 5.68 6.00
CA THR A 42 -5.71 4.66 7.00
C THR A 42 -4.96 3.38 6.68
N TRP A 43 -4.12 2.92 7.60
CA TRP A 43 -3.44 1.63 7.50
C TRP A 43 -4.43 0.51 7.79
N ILE A 44 -4.73 -0.27 6.76
CA ILE A 44 -5.79 -1.29 6.80
C ILE A 44 -5.24 -2.69 7.07
N GLY A 45 -4.00 -2.99 6.72
CA GLY A 45 -3.44 -4.32 6.96
C GLY A 45 -1.99 -4.45 6.54
N THR A 46 -1.50 -5.70 6.47
CA THR A 46 -0.13 -6.02 6.03
C THR A 46 -0.13 -7.13 4.99
N VAL A 47 0.91 -7.15 4.16
CA VAL A 47 1.16 -8.17 3.13
C VAL A 47 2.63 -8.58 3.18
N ALA A 48 2.93 -9.87 3.00
CA ALA A 48 4.31 -10.36 2.94
C ALA A 48 5.00 -9.92 1.65
N ALA A 49 6.27 -9.53 1.73
CA ALA A 49 7.04 -9.10 0.56
C ALA A 49 7.19 -10.24 -0.46
N SER A 50 7.20 -11.49 0.00
CA SER A 50 7.17 -12.68 -0.86
C SER A 50 5.92 -12.79 -1.76
N LEU A 51 4.84 -12.06 -1.45
CA LEU A 51 3.61 -12.02 -2.25
C LEU A 51 3.55 -10.80 -3.19
N LEU A 52 4.51 -9.88 -3.06
CA LEU A 52 4.64 -8.70 -3.91
C LEU A 52 5.71 -8.94 -4.98
N PRO A 53 5.63 -8.24 -6.13
CA PRO A 53 6.80 -8.10 -7.01
C PRO A 53 7.97 -7.48 -6.23
N ALA A 54 9.19 -7.65 -6.75
CA ALA A 54 10.38 -7.08 -6.12
C ALA A 54 10.28 -5.54 -6.10
N LEU A 55 10.00 -4.98 -4.93
CA LEU A 55 9.82 -3.54 -4.76
C LEU A 55 11.17 -2.85 -4.58
N PRO A 56 11.42 -1.72 -5.28
CA PRO A 56 12.62 -0.93 -5.05
C PRO A 56 12.56 -0.29 -3.66
N PRO A 57 13.71 -0.12 -2.98
CA PRO A 57 13.78 0.78 -1.84
C PRO A 57 13.45 2.21 -2.32
N VAL A 58 12.67 2.94 -1.52
CA VAL A 58 12.27 4.30 -1.85
C VAL A 58 12.66 5.25 -0.72
N ASP A 59 13.40 6.30 -1.04
CA ASP A 59 13.78 7.36 -0.09
C ASP A 59 12.73 8.49 -0.05
N ALA A 60 11.82 8.51 -1.02
CA ALA A 60 10.72 9.46 -1.11
C ALA A 60 9.47 8.76 -1.69
N PRO A 61 8.27 9.26 -1.37
CA PRO A 61 7.03 8.77 -1.96
C PRO A 61 7.06 8.79 -3.49
N GLN A 62 6.70 7.67 -4.11
CA GLN A 62 6.64 7.53 -5.56
C GLN A 62 5.56 6.53 -5.99
N GLU A 63 5.12 6.59 -7.24
CA GLU A 63 4.26 5.55 -7.81
C GLU A 63 4.99 4.21 -7.86
N ALA A 64 4.31 3.15 -7.43
CA ALA A 64 4.90 1.83 -7.41
C ALA A 64 5.11 1.29 -8.84
N PRO A 65 6.20 0.55 -9.09
CA PRO A 65 6.33 -0.23 -10.32
C PRO A 65 5.27 -1.34 -10.34
N GLU A 66 4.94 -1.87 -11.51
CA GLU A 66 4.05 -3.05 -11.61
C GLU A 66 2.66 -2.84 -10.97
N GLN A 67 2.08 -1.65 -11.19
CA GLN A 67 0.78 -1.20 -10.66
C GLN A 67 -0.30 -2.29 -10.64
N ALA A 68 -0.47 -3.05 -11.72
CA ALA A 68 -1.52 -4.07 -11.82
C ALA A 68 -1.35 -5.23 -10.80
N ALA A 69 -0.12 -5.70 -10.59
CA ALA A 69 0.16 -6.79 -9.66
C ALA A 69 -0.01 -6.32 -8.22
N LEU A 70 0.51 -5.14 -7.90
CA LEU A 70 0.38 -4.54 -6.58
C LEU A 70 -1.05 -4.18 -6.23
N LEU A 71 -1.80 -3.64 -7.18
CA LEU A 71 -3.21 -3.29 -6.98
C LEU A 71 -4.02 -4.54 -6.59
N THR A 72 -3.75 -5.66 -7.26
CA THR A 72 -4.38 -6.95 -6.94
C THR A 72 -4.07 -7.40 -5.51
N ALA A 73 -2.80 -7.29 -5.09
CA ALA A 73 -2.38 -7.67 -3.75
C ALA A 73 -3.02 -6.79 -2.65
N VAL A 74 -2.98 -5.45 -2.81
CA VAL A 74 -3.53 -4.51 -1.80
C VAL A 74 -5.04 -4.56 -1.72
N GLN A 75 -5.75 -4.76 -2.84
CA GLN A 75 -7.21 -4.96 -2.83
C GLN A 75 -7.58 -6.28 -2.14
N GLY A 76 -6.75 -7.32 -2.25
CA GLY A 76 -6.93 -8.56 -1.50
C GLY A 76 -6.91 -8.33 0.03
N ILE A 77 -6.02 -7.45 0.50
CA ILE A 77 -5.96 -7.05 1.92
C ILE A 77 -7.20 -6.26 2.33
N GLU A 78 -7.61 -5.28 1.51
CA GLU A 78 -8.83 -4.51 1.78
C GLU A 78 -10.06 -5.40 1.95
N VAL A 79 -10.27 -6.35 1.03
CA VAL A 79 -11.38 -7.30 1.11
C VAL A 79 -11.27 -8.16 2.37
N ALA A 80 -10.10 -8.70 2.68
CA ALA A 80 -9.89 -9.52 3.87
C ALA A 80 -10.24 -8.77 5.17
N GLU A 81 -9.90 -7.49 5.26
CA GLU A 81 -10.17 -6.66 6.44
C GLU A 81 -11.63 -6.23 6.53
N HIS A 82 -12.27 -5.93 5.39
CA HIS A 82 -13.70 -5.65 5.35
C HIS A 82 -14.53 -6.84 5.85
N HIS A 83 -14.10 -8.08 5.56
CA HIS A 83 -14.75 -9.29 6.04
C HIS A 83 -14.54 -9.58 7.54
N ARG A 84 -13.56 -8.94 8.19
CA ARG A 84 -13.21 -9.18 9.59
C ARG A 84 -13.87 -8.18 10.55
N GLY A 85 -14.25 -7.00 10.05
CA GLY A 85 -14.90 -5.92 10.81
C GLY A 85 -16.39 -5.71 10.53
N GLY A 86 -17.03 -6.61 9.78
CA GLY A 86 -18.47 -6.58 9.44
C GLY A 86 -19.37 -7.34 10.40
#